data_AF-A0A1M7ZGS5-F1
#
_entry.id   AF-A0A1M7ZGS5-F1
#
_cell.length_a   1.000
_cell.length_b   1.000
_cell.length_c   1.000
_cell.angle_alpha   90.00
_cell.angle_beta   90.00
_cell.angle_gamma   90.00
#
_symmetry.space_group_name_H-M   'P 1'
#
loop_
_entity.id
_entity.type
_entity.pdbx_description
1 polymer ?
#
loop_
_entity_poly.entity_id
_entity_poly.type
_entity_poly.pdbx_seq_one_letter_code
_entity_poly.pdbx_strand_id
1 'polypeptide(L)'
;MRGMAAVMTVMGLTACAPEKPVEKPQAPTPIASIAPEKRDLPRFEAPACKRIAQHAESFGEERTTRTTQYFTPVFPAGPDGGLRPEDRDNCLKMEGSCIVGNKLYNAGGPSGRVYDLTQIPTVFGQGSGKNAFNATNALFPCVTVAADPAEYKTGTVIYIPAFRGKLCPQNGQPVDGCFVVGDVGSKIRGPGRFDIFTGDCARYDGSRHVCRDPGTASFNVPSGTPFRVIPRDDKLAVDLRAEVDAFVENGWK
;
A
#
# COMPACT_ATOMS: atom_id res chain seq x y z
N MET A 1 25.27 -96.69 -15.37
CA MET A 1 25.74 -95.42 -15.96
C MET A 1 24.83 -95.05 -17.12
N ARG A 2 23.93 -94.07 -16.95
CA ARG A 2 23.28 -93.34 -18.05
C ARG A 2 22.55 -92.14 -17.48
N GLY A 3 22.73 -90.99 -18.15
CA GLY A 3 21.78 -89.90 -18.15
C GLY A 3 22.28 -88.62 -17.50
N MET A 4 22.81 -87.71 -18.31
CA MET A 4 22.49 -86.28 -18.22
C MET A 4 22.63 -85.67 -19.62
N ALA A 5 21.53 -85.12 -20.13
CA ALA A 5 21.51 -84.24 -21.29
C ALA A 5 21.02 -82.87 -20.79
N ALA A 6 21.83 -81.84 -21.03
CA ALA A 6 21.54 -80.46 -20.64
C ALA A 6 20.67 -79.78 -21.70
N VAL A 7 19.59 -79.14 -21.26
CA VAL A 7 18.71 -78.30 -22.08
C VAL A 7 19.23 -76.87 -22.01
N MET A 8 19.58 -76.31 -23.16
CA MET A 8 20.10 -74.95 -23.31
C MET A 8 18.96 -74.04 -23.76
N THR A 9 18.48 -73.17 -22.86
CA THR A 9 17.43 -72.19 -23.15
C THR A 9 18.03 -70.94 -23.77
N VAL A 10 17.60 -70.60 -24.98
CA VAL A 10 18.01 -69.39 -25.71
C VAL A 10 17.06 -68.24 -25.30
N MET A 11 17.60 -67.20 -24.68
CA MET A 11 16.87 -65.95 -24.41
C MET A 11 16.88 -65.07 -25.66
N GLY A 12 15.68 -64.74 -26.16
CA GLY A 12 15.49 -63.81 -27.28
C GLY A 12 15.66 -62.36 -26.86
N LEU A 13 16.43 -61.60 -27.63
CA LEU A 13 16.62 -60.15 -27.51
C LEU A 13 15.42 -59.43 -28.16
N THR A 14 14.62 -58.75 -27.34
CA THR A 14 13.53 -57.87 -27.79
C THR A 14 14.12 -56.50 -28.18
N ALA A 15 13.92 -56.09 -29.44
CA ALA A 15 14.37 -54.78 -29.93
C ALA A 15 13.51 -53.63 -29.37
N CYS A 16 14.16 -52.62 -28.80
CA CYS A 16 13.51 -51.38 -28.33
C CYS A 16 13.02 -50.53 -29.52
N ALA A 17 11.77 -50.07 -29.45
CA ALA A 17 11.22 -49.11 -30.40
C ALA A 17 11.83 -47.71 -30.21
N PRO A 18 12.02 -46.91 -31.28
CA PRO A 18 12.58 -45.56 -31.18
C PRO A 18 11.62 -44.60 -30.43
N GLU A 19 12.13 -43.90 -29.43
CA GLU A 19 11.40 -42.84 -28.72
C GLU A 19 11.02 -41.70 -29.66
N LYS A 20 9.76 -41.25 -29.58
CA LYS A 20 9.30 -40.08 -30.34
C LYS A 20 10.02 -38.83 -29.81
N PRO A 21 10.45 -37.91 -30.70
CA PRO A 21 11.06 -36.66 -30.27
C PRO A 21 10.10 -35.86 -29.38
N VAL A 22 10.56 -35.51 -28.18
CA VAL A 22 9.83 -34.64 -27.26
C VAL A 22 9.79 -33.25 -27.87
N GLU A 23 8.59 -32.81 -28.26
CA GLU A 23 8.35 -31.45 -28.76
C GLU A 23 8.70 -30.44 -27.64
N LYS A 24 9.66 -29.55 -27.92
CA LYS A 24 10.07 -28.54 -26.95
C LYS A 24 8.85 -27.66 -26.61
N PRO A 25 8.55 -27.42 -25.32
CA PRO A 25 7.47 -26.52 -24.93
C PRO A 25 7.62 -25.18 -25.67
N GLN A 26 6.60 -24.81 -26.43
CA GLN A 26 6.57 -23.55 -27.15
C GLN A 26 6.62 -22.42 -26.11
N ALA A 27 7.52 -21.45 -26.30
CA ALA A 27 7.65 -20.33 -25.38
C ALA A 27 6.30 -19.59 -25.27
N PRO A 28 5.82 -19.26 -24.07
CA PRO A 28 4.53 -18.59 -23.91
C PRO A 28 4.55 -17.26 -24.66
N THR A 29 3.48 -17.00 -25.41
CA THR A 29 3.26 -15.72 -26.09
C THR A 29 3.36 -14.59 -25.05
N PRO A 30 4.18 -13.55 -25.27
CA PRO A 30 4.31 -12.45 -24.31
C PRO A 30 2.95 -11.77 -24.11
N ILE A 31 2.45 -11.80 -22.88
CA ILE A 31 1.26 -11.06 -22.48
C ILE A 31 1.63 -9.58 -22.55
N ALA A 32 0.88 -8.79 -23.31
CA ALA A 32 1.08 -7.35 -23.37
C ALA A 32 1.00 -6.77 -21.95
N SER A 33 2.07 -6.09 -21.52
CA SER A 33 2.13 -5.47 -20.20
C SER A 33 1.06 -4.37 -20.13
N ILE A 34 0.05 -4.59 -19.29
CA ILE A 34 -0.95 -3.56 -18.98
C ILE A 34 -0.25 -2.48 -18.18
N ALA A 35 -0.41 -1.22 -18.60
CA ALA A 35 0.16 -0.09 -17.88
C ALA A 35 -0.39 -0.06 -16.44
N PRO A 36 0.43 0.26 -15.43
CA PRO A 36 -0.06 0.46 -14.07
C PRO A 36 -1.15 1.53 -14.02
N GLU A 37 -2.27 1.21 -13.37
CA GLU A 37 -3.38 2.14 -13.14
C GLU A 37 -3.64 2.27 -11.64
N LYS A 38 -4.09 3.46 -11.24
CA LYS A 38 -4.53 3.71 -9.87
C LYS A 38 -5.89 3.08 -9.67
N ARG A 39 -6.18 2.62 -8.46
CA ARG A 39 -7.54 2.17 -8.14
C ARG A 39 -8.48 3.35 -7.92
N ASP A 40 -9.70 3.18 -8.40
CA ASP A 40 -10.76 4.12 -8.08
C ASP A 40 -11.06 4.09 -6.59
N LEU A 41 -11.18 5.28 -6.02
CA LEU A 41 -11.56 5.50 -4.63
C LEU A 41 -12.70 6.50 -4.61
N PRO A 42 -13.93 6.10 -4.26
CA PRO A 42 -15.04 7.04 -4.20
C PRO A 42 -14.78 8.13 -3.16
N ARG A 43 -15.56 9.20 -3.26
CA ARG A 43 -15.43 10.31 -2.32
C ARG A 43 -15.78 9.83 -0.91
N PHE A 44 -14.87 10.06 0.02
CA PHE A 44 -15.12 9.91 1.44
C PHE A 44 -15.67 11.22 1.99
N GLU A 45 -16.83 11.16 2.61
CA GLU A 45 -17.39 12.29 3.35
C GLU A 45 -17.30 11.99 4.84
N ALA A 46 -16.59 12.86 5.58
CA ALA A 46 -16.43 12.73 7.02
C ALA A 46 -17.18 13.85 7.75
N PRO A 47 -18.46 13.64 8.15
CA PRO A 47 -19.17 14.57 9.02
C PRO A 47 -18.38 14.99 10.27
N ALA A 48 -17.58 14.09 10.86
CA ALA A 48 -16.73 14.40 11.99
C ALA A 48 -15.66 15.46 11.65
N CYS A 49 -15.06 15.41 10.46
CA CYS A 49 -14.08 16.42 10.06
C CYS A 49 -14.72 17.81 9.90
N LYS A 50 -15.97 17.89 9.43
CA LYS A 50 -16.72 19.15 9.39
C LYS A 50 -16.92 19.73 10.81
N ARG A 51 -17.25 18.88 11.79
CA ARG A 51 -17.35 19.28 13.20
C ARG A 51 -15.99 19.71 13.76
N ILE A 52 -14.91 18.99 13.46
CA ILE A 52 -13.54 19.39 13.84
C ILE A 52 -13.23 20.79 13.31
N ALA A 53 -13.52 21.07 12.04
CA ALA A 53 -13.31 22.39 11.45
C ALA A 53 -14.11 23.49 12.15
N GLN A 54 -15.34 23.22 12.59
CA GLN A 54 -16.20 24.17 13.32
C GLN A 54 -15.70 24.44 14.75
N HIS A 55 -15.01 23.47 15.37
CA HIS A 55 -14.48 23.56 16.72
C HIS A 55 -12.96 23.72 16.76
N ALA A 56 -12.30 24.03 15.65
CA ALA A 56 -10.84 23.99 15.54
C ALA A 56 -10.13 24.93 16.53
N GLU A 57 -10.75 26.07 16.87
CA GLU A 57 -10.20 27.07 17.78
C GLU A 57 -10.14 26.61 19.25
N SER A 58 -10.91 25.59 19.64
CA SER A 58 -10.83 25.04 20.99
C SER A 58 -9.63 24.12 21.21
N PHE A 59 -8.88 23.80 20.16
CA PHE A 59 -7.69 22.96 20.22
C PHE A 59 -6.42 23.80 20.11
N GLY A 60 -5.32 23.33 20.70
CA GLY A 60 -4.01 23.98 20.60
C GLY A 60 -3.56 24.15 19.14
N GLU A 61 -2.98 25.31 18.83
CA GLU A 61 -2.33 25.56 17.54
C GLU A 61 -0.85 25.20 17.61
N GLU A 62 -0.40 24.47 16.60
CA GLU A 62 1.01 24.20 16.34
C GLU A 62 1.35 24.57 14.89
N ARG A 63 2.63 24.48 14.52
CA ARG A 63 3.11 24.82 13.17
C ARG A 63 3.90 23.68 12.57
N THR A 64 3.59 23.33 11.32
CA THR A 64 4.29 22.24 10.63
C THR A 64 5.76 22.60 10.48
N THR A 65 6.67 21.70 10.84
CA THR A 65 8.10 21.85 10.53
C THR A 65 8.38 21.42 9.10
N ARG A 66 7.77 20.32 8.65
CA ARG A 66 7.86 19.83 7.27
C ARG A 66 6.72 18.86 6.96
N THR A 67 6.04 19.06 5.84
CA THR A 67 5.12 18.08 5.26
C THR A 67 5.73 17.43 4.03
N THR A 68 5.66 16.11 3.95
CA THR A 68 6.01 15.33 2.75
C THR A 68 4.85 14.41 2.38
N GLN A 69 5.03 13.63 1.33
CA GLN A 69 4.06 12.65 0.87
C GLN A 69 4.74 11.29 0.76
N TYR A 70 3.98 10.23 1.03
CA TYR A 70 4.34 8.86 0.73
C TYR A 70 3.17 8.13 0.07
N PHE A 71 3.45 7.04 -0.62
CA PHE A 71 2.52 6.37 -1.53
C PHE A 71 2.89 4.90 -1.69
N THR A 72 1.98 4.15 -2.29
CA THR A 72 2.17 2.74 -2.64
C THR A 72 2.36 2.61 -4.15
N PRO A 73 3.59 2.36 -4.63
CA PRO A 73 3.85 2.21 -6.05
C PRO A 73 3.13 0.99 -6.61
N VAL A 74 2.58 1.16 -7.82
CA VAL A 74 1.94 0.12 -8.60
C VAL A 74 2.90 -0.31 -9.69
N PHE A 75 3.23 -1.59 -9.72
CA PHE A 75 4.09 -2.19 -10.74
C PHE A 75 3.27 -3.09 -11.67
N PRO A 76 3.68 -3.23 -12.94
CA PRO A 76 3.06 -4.20 -13.84
C PRO A 76 3.36 -5.62 -13.35
N ALA A 77 2.39 -6.51 -13.53
CA ALA A 77 2.55 -7.91 -13.18
C ALA A 77 3.46 -8.65 -14.17
N GLY A 78 4.25 -9.58 -13.65
CA GLY A 78 5.02 -10.54 -14.44
C GLY A 78 4.13 -11.60 -15.10
N PRO A 79 4.73 -12.52 -15.89
CA PRO A 79 4.01 -13.60 -16.57
C PRO A 79 3.22 -14.53 -15.62
N ASP A 80 3.66 -14.63 -14.36
CA ASP A 80 3.02 -15.41 -13.29
C ASP A 80 1.99 -14.60 -12.48
N GLY A 81 1.72 -13.36 -12.86
CA GLY A 81 0.88 -12.43 -12.11
C GLY A 81 1.57 -11.84 -10.87
N GLY A 82 2.86 -12.10 -10.66
CA GLY A 82 3.64 -11.67 -9.50
C GLY A 82 4.57 -10.49 -9.79
N LEU A 83 5.32 -10.10 -8.76
CA LEU A 83 6.36 -9.08 -8.83
C LEU A 83 7.51 -9.52 -9.74
N ARG A 84 7.81 -8.71 -10.76
CA ARG A 84 8.91 -8.97 -11.70
C ARG A 84 10.27 -8.87 -11.01
N PRO A 85 11.28 -9.66 -11.44
CA PRO A 85 12.63 -9.61 -10.86
C PRO A 85 13.24 -8.20 -10.88
N GLU A 86 13.06 -7.44 -11.96
CA GLU A 86 13.59 -6.09 -12.13
C GLU A 86 12.94 -5.04 -11.20
N ASP A 87 11.71 -5.27 -10.74
CA ASP A 87 10.99 -4.37 -9.85
C ASP A 87 11.21 -4.71 -8.37
N ARG A 88 11.81 -5.88 -8.08
CA ARG A 88 11.90 -6.43 -6.73
C ARG A 88 12.60 -5.50 -5.75
N ASP A 89 13.72 -4.93 -6.17
CA ASP A 89 14.49 -4.01 -5.33
C ASP A 89 13.69 -2.76 -4.99
N ASN A 90 13.01 -2.21 -6.00
CA ASN A 90 12.17 -1.02 -5.86
C ASN A 90 10.93 -1.25 -4.99
N CYS A 91 10.35 -2.45 -5.04
CA CYS A 91 9.20 -2.81 -4.23
C CYS A 91 9.58 -3.21 -2.79
N LEU A 92 10.58 -4.07 -2.60
CA LEU A 92 10.85 -4.71 -1.30
C LEU A 92 11.87 -3.97 -0.44
N LYS A 93 12.73 -3.12 -1.02
CA LYS A 93 13.72 -2.33 -0.24
C LYS A 93 13.19 -0.97 0.19
N MET A 94 12.08 -0.53 -0.39
CA MET A 94 11.38 0.67 0.07
C MET A 94 10.67 0.35 1.40
N GLU A 95 10.87 1.18 2.43
CA GLU A 95 10.11 1.07 3.68
C GLU A 95 8.61 1.26 3.33
N GLY A 96 7.81 0.20 3.39
CA GLY A 96 6.36 0.27 3.09
C GLY A 96 5.84 -0.90 2.26
N SER A 97 4.90 -0.61 1.35
CA SER A 97 4.24 -1.62 0.50
C SER A 97 4.32 -1.26 -0.99
N CYS A 98 4.15 -2.25 -1.86
CA CYS A 98 3.90 -2.05 -3.28
C CYS A 98 2.76 -2.95 -3.78
N ILE A 99 2.18 -2.61 -4.93
CA ILE A 99 1.09 -3.37 -5.55
C ILE A 99 1.53 -3.95 -6.88
N VAL A 100 1.16 -5.20 -7.13
CA VAL A 100 1.36 -5.89 -8.40
C VAL A 100 0.12 -6.71 -8.73
N GLY A 101 -0.62 -6.33 -9.78
CA GLY A 101 -1.90 -6.95 -10.09
C GLY A 101 -2.86 -6.91 -8.88
N ASN A 102 -3.35 -8.05 -8.43
CA ASN A 102 -4.21 -8.17 -7.25
C ASN A 102 -3.43 -8.43 -5.94
N LYS A 103 -2.12 -8.24 -5.92
CA LYS A 103 -1.27 -8.54 -4.76
C LYS A 103 -0.73 -7.27 -4.12
N LEU A 104 -0.78 -7.23 -2.78
CA LEU A 104 -0.04 -6.26 -1.97
C LEU A 104 1.22 -6.95 -1.42
N TYR A 105 2.37 -6.40 -1.77
CA TYR A 105 3.65 -6.79 -1.19
C TYR A 105 3.98 -5.81 -0.07
N ASN A 106 4.02 -6.28 1.17
CA ASN A 106 4.46 -5.48 2.31
C ASN A 106 5.92 -5.82 2.64
N ALA A 107 6.77 -4.80 2.78
CA ALA A 107 8.16 -4.95 3.18
C ALA A 107 8.23 -5.55 4.60
N GLY A 108 9.08 -6.57 4.76
CA GLY A 108 9.18 -7.31 6.03
C GLY A 108 10.17 -8.48 6.00
N GLY A 109 11.18 -8.42 5.12
CA GLY A 109 12.16 -9.48 4.87
C GLY A 109 12.51 -9.61 3.38
N PRO A 110 13.45 -10.52 3.01
CA PRO A 110 13.97 -10.64 1.63
C PRO A 110 12.91 -11.02 0.57
N SER A 111 11.75 -11.51 1.01
CA SER A 111 10.62 -11.88 0.14
C SER A 111 9.37 -11.04 0.35
N GLY A 112 9.34 -10.15 1.35
CA GLY A 112 8.14 -9.47 1.79
C GLY A 112 7.03 -10.42 2.27
N ARG A 113 5.92 -9.86 2.75
CA ARG A 113 4.65 -10.58 2.91
C ARG A 113 3.75 -10.24 1.74
N VAL A 114 3.08 -11.26 1.18
CA VAL A 114 2.18 -11.09 0.04
C VAL A 114 0.75 -11.31 0.51
N TYR A 115 -0.13 -10.37 0.19
CA TYR A 115 -1.56 -10.43 0.47
C TYR A 115 -2.33 -10.38 -0.84
N ASP A 116 -3.43 -11.13 -0.92
CA ASP A 116 -4.42 -10.94 -1.98
C ASP A 116 -5.32 -9.76 -1.61
N LEU A 117 -5.32 -8.72 -2.45
CA LEU A 117 -6.07 -7.49 -2.24
C LEU A 117 -7.58 -7.71 -2.13
N THR A 118 -8.11 -8.80 -2.68
CA THR A 118 -9.55 -9.12 -2.55
C THR A 118 -9.90 -9.70 -1.18
N GLN A 119 -8.89 -10.02 -0.35
CA GLN A 119 -9.05 -10.73 0.92
C GLN A 119 -8.68 -9.87 2.13
N ILE A 120 -8.25 -8.61 1.91
CA ILE A 120 -7.79 -7.72 2.99
C ILE A 120 -8.42 -6.33 2.90
N PRO A 121 -8.69 -5.68 4.04
CA PRO A 121 -9.20 -4.30 4.06
C PRO A 121 -8.11 -3.27 3.70
N THR A 122 -6.84 -3.60 3.91
CA THR A 122 -5.68 -2.70 3.76
C THR A 122 -5.24 -2.59 2.30
N VAL A 123 -6.17 -2.23 1.41
CA VAL A 123 -5.95 -2.37 -0.03
C VAL A 123 -4.83 -1.43 -0.52
N PHE A 124 -4.68 -0.25 0.06
CA PHE A 124 -3.60 0.69 -0.30
C PHE A 124 -2.28 0.46 0.43
N GLY A 125 -2.27 -0.30 1.52
CA GLY A 125 -1.08 -0.44 2.36
C GLY A 125 -1.45 -0.55 3.83
N GLN A 126 -0.47 -0.93 4.63
CA GLN A 126 -0.62 -1.17 6.06
C GLN A 126 0.09 -0.09 6.84
N GLY A 127 -0.58 0.46 7.85
CA GLY A 127 0.05 1.34 8.82
C GLY A 127 0.82 0.58 9.91
N SER A 128 1.01 1.24 11.04
CA SER A 128 1.88 0.76 12.14
C SER A 128 1.28 -0.37 12.99
N GLY A 129 0.15 -0.95 12.58
CA GLY A 129 -0.48 -2.10 13.20
C GLY A 129 -1.88 -1.84 13.73
N LYS A 130 -2.65 -2.93 13.91
CA LYS A 130 -4.00 -2.90 14.48
C LYS A 130 -3.95 -2.61 15.97
N ASN A 131 -4.78 -1.68 16.43
CA ASN A 131 -5.00 -1.40 17.85
C ASN A 131 -6.37 -0.73 18.06
N ALA A 132 -6.72 -0.40 19.30
CA ALA A 132 -8.00 0.26 19.64
C ALA A 132 -8.19 1.64 18.96
N PHE A 133 -7.14 2.19 18.36
CA PHE A 133 -7.13 3.48 17.69
C PHE A 133 -6.99 3.41 16.16
N ASN A 134 -6.83 2.21 15.61
CA ASN A 134 -6.68 1.92 14.18
C ASN A 134 -7.13 0.48 13.94
N ALA A 135 -8.45 0.24 13.84
CA ALA A 135 -9.01 -1.10 13.87
C ALA A 135 -8.68 -1.89 12.61
N THR A 136 -8.68 -1.21 11.45
CA THR A 136 -8.44 -1.83 10.14
C THR A 136 -6.95 -1.95 9.81
N ASN A 137 -6.09 -1.10 10.38
CA ASN A 137 -4.70 -0.89 9.96
C ASN A 137 -4.54 -0.44 8.50
N ALA A 138 -5.61 0.06 7.87
CA ALA A 138 -5.58 0.50 6.49
C ALA A 138 -5.00 1.91 6.39
N LEU A 139 -4.09 2.11 5.44
CA LEU A 139 -3.70 3.46 5.03
C LEU A 139 -4.77 4.03 4.09
N PHE A 140 -5.39 5.14 4.49
CA PHE A 140 -6.43 5.80 3.73
C PHE A 140 -5.83 6.98 2.95
N PRO A 141 -5.89 6.98 1.60
CA PRO A 141 -5.34 8.07 0.78
C PRO A 141 -5.90 9.45 1.16
N CYS A 142 -4.99 10.38 1.43
CA CYS A 142 -5.28 11.77 1.81
C CYS A 142 -6.03 11.95 3.14
N VAL A 143 -6.12 10.89 3.95
CA VAL A 143 -6.70 10.90 5.29
C VAL A 143 -5.70 10.35 6.31
N THR A 144 -4.84 9.40 5.95
CA THR A 144 -3.81 8.90 6.87
C THR A 144 -2.51 9.72 6.77
N VAL A 145 -1.89 9.95 7.92
CA VAL A 145 -0.58 10.60 8.05
C VAL A 145 0.37 9.73 8.89
N ALA A 146 1.64 9.71 8.52
CA ALA A 146 2.72 9.23 9.36
C ALA A 146 3.30 10.38 10.19
N ALA A 147 3.52 10.13 11.47
CA ALA A 147 4.00 11.12 12.43
C ALA A 147 5.01 10.51 13.41
N ASP A 148 5.72 11.36 14.19
CA ASP A 148 6.58 10.87 15.27
C ASP A 148 5.70 10.35 16.43
N PRO A 149 5.77 9.06 16.79
CA PRO A 149 4.96 8.51 17.88
C PRO A 149 5.35 9.05 19.27
N ALA A 150 6.49 9.72 19.43
CA ALA A 150 6.82 10.44 20.65
C ALA A 150 5.90 11.66 20.86
N GLU A 151 5.53 12.33 19.77
CA GLU A 151 4.75 13.57 19.77
C GLU A 151 3.26 13.30 19.54
N TYR A 152 2.93 12.46 18.56
CA TYR A 152 1.55 12.20 18.13
C TYR A 152 1.27 10.70 18.13
N LYS A 153 0.48 10.23 19.10
CA LYS A 153 0.09 8.82 19.20
C LYS A 153 -0.84 8.41 18.05
N THR A 154 -0.81 7.13 17.68
CA THR A 154 -1.79 6.56 16.73
C THR A 154 -3.21 6.89 17.16
N GLY A 155 -4.02 7.30 16.19
CA GLY A 155 -5.39 7.75 16.33
C GLY A 155 -5.58 9.22 16.69
N THR A 156 -4.49 9.97 16.96
CA THR A 156 -4.56 11.43 17.03
C THR A 156 -5.04 11.97 15.67
N VAL A 157 -5.88 13.01 15.70
CA VAL A 157 -6.30 13.70 14.48
C VAL A 157 -5.57 15.02 14.36
N ILE A 158 -4.98 15.24 13.19
CA ILE A 158 -4.30 16.47 12.81
C ILE A 158 -5.20 17.22 11.84
N TYR A 159 -5.61 18.43 12.19
CA TYR A 159 -6.37 19.30 11.31
C TYR A 159 -5.50 20.41 10.75
N ILE A 160 -5.33 20.44 9.43
CA ILE A 160 -4.52 21.43 8.72
C ILE A 160 -5.45 22.21 7.77
N PRO A 161 -5.95 23.41 8.15
CA PRO A 161 -6.90 24.17 7.34
C PRO A 161 -6.42 24.43 5.90
N ALA A 162 -5.11 24.61 5.70
CA ALA A 162 -4.50 24.87 4.40
C ALA A 162 -4.61 23.69 3.40
N PHE A 163 -4.97 22.48 3.86
CA PHE A 163 -5.29 21.38 2.97
C PHE A 163 -6.72 21.39 2.45
N ARG A 164 -7.65 22.12 3.09
CA ARG A 164 -9.05 22.15 2.65
C ARG A 164 -9.18 22.57 1.20
N GLY A 165 -9.91 21.79 0.43
CA GLY A 165 -10.15 22.05 -0.99
C GLY A 165 -9.01 21.64 -1.93
N LYS A 166 -7.83 21.23 -1.42
CA LYS A 166 -6.79 20.63 -2.27
C LYS A 166 -7.27 19.30 -2.81
N LEU A 167 -6.91 19.00 -4.06
CA LEU A 167 -7.29 17.75 -4.70
C LEU A 167 -6.38 16.61 -4.24
N CYS A 168 -6.99 15.53 -3.74
CA CYS A 168 -6.28 14.33 -3.37
C CYS A 168 -5.65 13.67 -4.61
N PRO A 169 -4.34 13.37 -4.62
CA PRO A 169 -3.71 12.72 -5.77
C PRO A 169 -4.29 11.35 -6.12
N GLN A 170 -4.98 10.66 -5.20
CA GLN A 170 -5.58 9.36 -5.47
C GLN A 170 -6.78 9.42 -6.42
N ASN A 171 -7.74 10.30 -6.14
CA ASN A 171 -9.05 10.31 -6.79
C ASN A 171 -9.47 11.68 -7.33
N GLY A 172 -8.59 12.68 -7.22
CA GLY A 172 -8.85 14.05 -7.67
C GLY A 172 -9.93 14.78 -6.85
N GLN A 173 -10.39 14.22 -5.73
CA GLN A 173 -11.45 14.83 -4.92
C GLN A 173 -10.88 15.86 -3.93
N PRO A 174 -11.62 16.93 -3.61
CA PRO A 174 -11.22 17.87 -2.58
C PRO A 174 -11.10 17.20 -1.20
N VAL A 175 -10.04 17.50 -0.45
CA VAL A 175 -9.86 17.00 0.93
C VAL A 175 -10.41 17.99 1.97
N ASP A 176 -10.84 17.47 3.11
CA ASP A 176 -11.43 18.25 4.20
C ASP A 176 -10.40 18.76 5.22
N GLY A 177 -9.12 18.38 5.06
CA GLY A 177 -7.99 18.86 5.87
C GLY A 177 -7.79 18.14 7.21
N CYS A 178 -8.57 17.11 7.53
CA CYS A 178 -8.32 16.24 8.68
C CYS A 178 -7.49 15.03 8.28
N PHE A 179 -6.52 14.69 9.11
CA PHE A 179 -5.65 13.53 8.94
C PHE A 179 -5.63 12.70 10.23
N VAL A 180 -5.76 11.38 10.12
CA VAL A 180 -5.60 10.43 11.22
C VAL A 180 -4.15 9.95 11.25
N VAL A 181 -3.49 10.05 12.39
CA VAL A 181 -2.19 9.43 12.63
C VAL A 181 -2.38 7.91 12.64
N GLY A 182 -2.13 7.27 11.51
CA GLY A 182 -2.29 5.83 11.31
C GLY A 182 -0.96 5.11 11.05
N ASP A 183 0.11 5.87 10.86
CA ASP A 183 1.42 5.33 10.52
C ASP A 183 2.59 6.03 11.21
N VAL A 184 3.79 5.45 11.12
CA VAL A 184 5.04 5.97 11.64
C VAL A 184 6.16 5.72 10.65
N GLY A 185 7.09 6.65 10.53
CA GLY A 185 8.27 6.50 9.68
C GLY A 185 9.54 6.69 10.49
N SER A 186 10.57 5.89 10.20
CA SER A 186 11.87 5.95 10.89
C SER A 186 12.49 7.36 10.86
N LYS A 187 12.25 8.09 9.75
CA LYS A 187 12.73 9.45 9.45
C LYS A 187 11.73 10.57 9.80
N ILE A 188 10.57 10.23 10.33
CA ILE A 188 9.52 11.19 10.71
C ILE A 188 9.68 11.47 12.20
N ARG A 189 10.44 12.52 12.52
CA ARG A 189 10.86 12.85 13.89
C ARG A 189 10.55 14.30 14.26
N GLY A 190 10.15 14.50 15.51
CA GLY A 190 9.86 15.79 16.12
C GLY A 190 8.47 16.36 15.78
N PRO A 191 8.07 17.45 16.46
CA PRO A 191 6.75 18.05 16.30
C PRO A 191 6.58 18.68 14.92
N GLY A 192 5.34 18.69 14.43
CA GLY A 192 4.94 19.27 13.14
C GLY A 192 5.56 18.59 11.91
N ARG A 193 6.23 17.43 12.06
CA ARG A 193 6.80 16.65 10.96
C ARG A 193 5.80 15.57 10.55
N PHE A 194 5.27 15.71 9.34
CA PHE A 194 4.24 14.82 8.80
C PHE A 194 4.63 14.26 7.44
N ASP A 195 4.28 13.00 7.20
CA ASP A 195 4.28 12.40 5.86
C ASP A 195 2.86 11.98 5.53
N ILE A 196 2.25 12.56 4.50
CA ILE A 196 0.82 12.33 4.20
C ILE A 196 0.72 11.21 3.18
N PHE A 197 -0.12 10.21 3.46
CA PHE A 197 -0.32 9.11 2.53
C PHE A 197 -1.17 9.58 1.35
N THR A 198 -0.69 9.43 0.12
CA THR A 198 -1.42 9.89 -1.09
C THR A 198 -2.03 8.77 -1.91
N GLY A 199 -1.95 7.52 -1.44
CA GLY A 199 -2.50 6.34 -2.11
C GLY A 199 -1.56 5.69 -3.10
N ASP A 200 -2.12 5.16 -4.18
CA ASP A 200 -1.40 4.49 -5.26
C ASP A 200 -0.54 5.48 -6.04
N CYS A 201 0.62 5.01 -6.50
CA CYS A 201 1.43 5.71 -7.49
C CYS A 201 1.61 4.87 -8.75
N ALA A 202 0.94 5.26 -9.84
CA ALA A 202 1.04 4.56 -11.12
C ALA A 202 2.32 4.95 -11.89
N ARG A 203 2.85 6.16 -11.66
CA ARG A 203 4.06 6.69 -12.31
C ARG A 203 5.23 6.79 -11.33
N TYR A 204 5.60 5.66 -10.74
CA TYR A 204 6.72 5.59 -9.81
C TYR A 204 8.07 5.65 -10.52
N ASP A 205 8.97 6.51 -10.03
CA ASP A 205 10.36 6.59 -10.47
C ASP A 205 11.27 5.93 -9.42
N GLY A 206 11.63 4.68 -9.67
CA GLY A 206 12.47 3.89 -8.77
C GLY A 206 13.89 4.44 -8.57
N SER A 207 14.42 5.23 -9.51
CA SER A 207 15.77 5.81 -9.36
C SER A 207 15.81 6.95 -8.34
N ARG A 208 14.68 7.64 -8.16
CA ARG A 208 14.55 8.80 -7.26
C ARG A 208 13.63 8.54 -6.07
N HIS A 209 12.94 7.39 -6.06
CA HIS A 209 11.89 7.05 -5.09
C HIS A 209 10.80 8.12 -4.99
N VAL A 210 10.31 8.63 -6.13
CA VAL A 210 9.27 9.67 -6.19
C VAL A 210 8.08 9.23 -7.02
N CYS A 211 6.90 9.74 -6.65
CA CYS A 211 5.70 9.61 -7.46
C CYS A 211 5.57 10.75 -8.46
N ARG A 212 5.32 10.41 -9.73
CA ARG A 212 5.14 11.37 -10.83
C ARG A 212 3.68 11.43 -11.32
N ASP A 213 2.75 10.95 -10.52
CA ASP A 213 1.33 11.09 -10.82
C ASP A 213 0.94 12.59 -10.87
N PRO A 214 -0.01 12.97 -11.74
CA PRO A 214 -0.56 14.32 -11.72
C PRO A 214 -1.15 14.67 -10.35
N GLY A 215 -0.98 15.92 -9.92
CA GLY A 215 -1.54 16.41 -8.65
C GLY A 215 -0.68 16.16 -7.40
N THR A 216 0.26 15.20 -7.44
CA THR A 216 1.19 14.93 -6.33
C THR A 216 1.98 16.19 -5.94
N ALA A 217 2.56 16.90 -6.90
CA ALA A 217 3.37 18.10 -6.63
C ALA A 217 2.58 19.24 -5.96
N SER A 218 1.28 19.34 -6.19
CA SER A 218 0.40 20.38 -5.61
C SER A 218 -0.17 20.02 -4.24
N PHE A 219 -0.04 18.76 -3.82
CA PHE A 219 -0.60 18.26 -2.56
C PHE A 219 0.39 18.42 -1.40
N ASN A 220 0.78 19.66 -1.13
CA ASN A 220 1.71 20.02 -0.06
C ASN A 220 1.27 21.31 0.64
N VAL A 221 1.86 21.58 1.81
CA VAL A 221 1.78 22.88 2.48
C VAL A 221 3.18 23.34 2.91
N PRO A 222 3.47 24.64 2.91
CA PRO A 222 4.76 25.17 3.35
C PRO A 222 5.07 24.82 4.82
N SER A 223 6.35 24.86 5.19
CA SER A 223 6.74 24.90 6.61
C SER A 223 6.14 26.14 7.30
N GLY A 224 5.90 26.05 8.60
CA GLY A 224 5.24 27.08 9.39
C GLY A 224 3.71 27.12 9.24
N THR A 225 3.10 26.25 8.43
CA THR A 225 1.64 26.18 8.27
C THR A 225 0.97 25.82 9.60
N PRO A 226 -0.04 26.59 10.05
CA PRO A 226 -0.79 26.27 11.26
C PRO A 226 -1.55 24.95 11.16
N PHE A 227 -1.58 24.19 12.25
CA PHE A 227 -2.43 23.02 12.41
C PHE A 227 -2.95 22.89 13.84
N ARG A 228 -3.97 22.06 14.01
CA ARG A 228 -4.58 21.74 15.30
C ARG A 228 -4.42 20.27 15.61
N VAL A 229 -4.16 19.96 16.88
CA VAL A 229 -4.07 18.59 17.40
C VAL A 229 -5.34 18.27 18.17
N ILE A 230 -6.09 17.29 17.67
CA ILE A 230 -7.27 16.76 18.33
C ILE A 230 -6.83 15.46 19.02
N PRO A 231 -6.80 15.42 20.36
CA PRO A 231 -6.35 14.25 21.10
C PRO A 231 -7.10 12.99 20.66
N ARG A 232 -6.41 11.85 20.57
CA ARG A 232 -7.01 10.59 20.09
C ARG A 232 -8.25 10.13 20.87
N ASP A 233 -8.35 10.53 22.15
CA ASP A 233 -9.44 10.20 23.07
C ASP A 233 -10.57 11.25 23.05
N ASP A 234 -10.40 12.36 22.33
CA ASP A 234 -11.46 13.35 22.11
C ASP A 234 -12.58 12.75 21.26
N LYS A 235 -13.83 13.09 21.59
CA LYS A 235 -15.00 12.57 20.89
C LYS A 235 -14.94 12.83 19.37
N LEU A 236 -14.44 13.97 18.93
CA LEU A 236 -14.36 14.29 17.51
C LEU A 236 -13.32 13.43 16.77
N ALA A 237 -12.20 13.11 17.43
CA ALA A 237 -11.21 12.17 16.88
C ALA A 237 -11.77 10.73 16.83
N VAL A 238 -12.47 10.30 17.89
CA VAL A 238 -13.13 8.99 17.93
C VAL A 238 -14.15 8.87 16.80
N ASP A 239 -15.02 9.87 16.62
CA ASP A 239 -16.03 9.89 15.57
C ASP A 239 -15.38 9.82 14.17
N LEU A 240 -14.33 10.60 13.91
CA LEU A 240 -13.64 10.57 12.61
C LEU A 240 -13.02 9.20 12.33
N ARG A 241 -12.40 8.57 13.33
CA ARG A 241 -11.82 7.24 13.17
C ARG A 241 -12.89 6.18 12.90
N ALA A 242 -14.02 6.27 13.58
CA ALA A 242 -15.16 5.39 13.32
C ALA A 242 -15.72 5.56 11.90
N GLU A 243 -15.81 6.79 11.39
CA GLU A 243 -16.21 7.08 10.00
C GLU A 243 -15.21 6.49 9.00
N VAL A 244 -13.90 6.62 9.25
CA VAL A 244 -12.83 6.04 8.43
C VAL A 244 -12.88 4.51 8.43
N ASP A 245 -12.95 3.90 9.61
CA ASP A 245 -13.01 2.43 9.75
C ASP A 245 -14.29 1.88 9.09
N ALA A 246 -15.44 2.53 9.29
CA ALA A 246 -16.69 2.13 8.64
C ALA A 246 -16.62 2.19 7.11
N PHE A 247 -15.99 3.22 6.54
CA PHE A 247 -15.81 3.33 5.09
C PHE A 247 -14.94 2.18 4.55
N VAL A 248 -13.86 1.84 5.25
CA VAL A 248 -12.98 0.73 4.88
C VAL A 248 -13.70 -0.62 5.00
N GLU A 249 -14.42 -0.84 6.10
CA GLU A 249 -15.17 -2.08 6.38
C GLU A 249 -16.35 -2.27 5.42
N ASN A 250 -16.96 -1.19 4.93
CA ASN A 250 -17.97 -1.21 3.87
C ASN A 250 -17.39 -1.38 2.46
N GLY A 251 -16.12 -1.81 2.36
CA GLY A 251 -15.46 -2.08 1.08
C GLY A 251 -15.09 -0.80 0.33
N TRP A 252 -14.68 0.24 1.05
CA TRP A 252 -14.29 1.54 0.53
C TRP A 252 -15.45 2.26 -0.18
N LYS A 253 -16.63 2.26 0.46
CA LYS A 253 -17.89 2.83 -0.05
C LYS A 253 -18.68 3.57 1.02
#